data_AF-A0A5J4VT61-F1
#
_entry.id   AF-A0A5J4VT61-F1
#
_cell.length_a   1.000
_cell.length_b   1.000
_cell.length_c   1.000
_cell.angle_alpha   90.00
_cell.angle_beta   90.00
_cell.angle_gamma   90.00
#
_symmetry.space_group_name_H-M   'P 1'
#
loop_
_entity.id
_entity.type
_entity.pdbx_description
1 polymer ?
#
loop_
_entity_poly.entity_id
_entity_poly.type
_entity_poly.pdbx_seq_one_letter_code
_entity_poly.pdbx_strand_id
1 'polypeptide(L)'
;MFILNEVSDFGEHSIRFISSGELQHLIEFEHFRQVSFPAKGNQIFNCGQRLQIEVDLKLVPSKVVFFINGEQQKNYVTGVPDNIRFFAFVHQAGSAFRITRSERLRQSSARIDADSVAWKWGENWKKN
;
A
#
# COMPACT_ATOMS: atom_id res chain seq x y z
N MET A 1 19.25 -15.95 30.39
CA MET A 1 18.93 -16.52 29.07
C MET A 1 17.57 -15.96 28.67
N PHE A 2 17.55 -14.91 27.86
CA PHE A 2 16.32 -14.29 27.38
C PHE A 2 15.98 -14.94 26.04
N ILE A 3 14.84 -15.61 25.97
CA ILE A 3 14.26 -16.08 24.71
C ILE A 3 13.60 -14.84 24.08
N LEU A 4 14.27 -14.22 23.11
CA LEU A 4 13.64 -13.24 22.22
C LEU A 4 12.84 -14.02 21.17
N ASN A 5 11.61 -14.38 21.50
CA ASN A 5 10.58 -14.78 20.54
C ASN A 5 9.71 -13.57 20.16
N GLU A 6 10.30 -12.38 20.02
CA GLU A 6 9.59 -11.22 19.50
C GLU A 6 9.85 -11.13 18.01
N VAL A 7 8.94 -11.68 17.22
CA VAL A 7 8.80 -11.34 15.81
C VAL A 7 8.53 -9.84 15.76
N SER A 8 9.47 -9.06 15.23
CA SER A 8 9.26 -7.62 15.06
C SER A 8 8.45 -7.39 13.78
N ASP A 9 7.13 -7.52 13.85
CA ASP A 9 6.25 -7.37 12.70
C ASP A 9 5.99 -5.89 12.37
N PHE A 10 6.74 -5.36 11.41
CA PHE A 10 6.57 -3.97 10.97
C PHE A 10 5.45 -3.84 9.93
N GLY A 11 4.30 -3.33 10.36
CA GLY A 11 3.21 -2.92 9.46
C GLY A 11 2.13 -3.96 9.19
N GLU A 12 1.95 -4.90 10.11
CA GLU A 12 0.87 -5.90 10.10
C GLU A 12 -0.51 -5.30 9.82
N HIS A 13 -0.79 -4.08 10.28
CA HIS A 13 -2.07 -3.41 10.11
C HIS A 13 -2.04 -2.25 9.11
N SER A 14 -1.05 -2.21 8.23
CA SER A 14 -0.87 -1.10 7.29
C SER A 14 -0.53 -1.57 5.89
N ILE A 15 -0.96 -0.78 4.91
CA ILE A 15 -0.45 -0.80 3.54
C ILE A 15 0.21 0.56 3.33
N ARG A 16 1.44 0.55 2.82
CA ARG A 16 2.24 1.78 2.64
C ARG A 16 2.66 1.89 1.19
N PHE A 17 2.28 2.98 0.54
CA PHE A 17 2.79 3.34 -0.78
C PHE A 17 3.83 4.44 -0.61
N ILE A 18 5.10 4.11 -0.82
CA ILE A 18 6.24 5.00 -0.52
C ILE A 18 6.84 5.59 -1.80
N SER A 19 7.61 6.67 -1.65
CA SER A 19 8.10 7.48 -2.79
C SER A 19 8.94 6.71 -3.80
N SER A 20 9.57 5.61 -3.42
CA SER A 20 10.27 4.70 -4.34
C SER A 20 9.35 3.90 -5.28
N GLY A 21 8.03 4.10 -5.20
CA GLY A 21 7.03 3.31 -5.93
C GLY A 21 6.76 1.93 -5.31
N GLU A 22 7.43 1.61 -4.21
CA GLU A 22 7.18 0.36 -3.52
C GLU A 22 5.85 0.41 -2.75
N LEU A 23 5.09 -0.68 -2.90
CA LEU A 23 3.93 -0.96 -2.08
C LEU A 23 4.36 -1.96 -1.00
N GLN A 24 4.15 -1.62 0.26
CA GLN A 24 4.64 -2.41 1.39
C GLN A 24 3.47 -2.82 2.29
N HIS A 25 3.55 -4.04 2.78
CA HIS A 25 2.70 -4.60 3.82
C HIS A 25 3.52 -5.66 4.54
N LEU A 26 3.32 -5.80 5.86
CA LEU A 26 3.90 -6.85 6.71
C LEU A 26 5.33 -7.24 6.33
N ILE A 27 6.34 -6.54 6.88
CA ILE A 27 7.75 -6.93 6.70
C ILE A 27 8.13 -7.91 7.81
N GLU A 28 8.26 -9.19 7.45
CA GLU A 28 8.52 -10.31 8.36
C GLU A 28 9.96 -10.81 8.19
N PHE A 29 10.55 -11.21 9.32
CA PHE A 29 11.88 -11.81 9.38
C PHE A 29 11.81 -13.17 10.10
N GLU A 30 12.26 -14.22 9.42
CA GLU A 30 12.43 -15.55 10.00
C GLU A 30 13.92 -15.84 10.16
N HIS A 31 14.36 -16.28 11.35
CA HIS A 31 15.76 -16.64 11.59
C HIS A 31 16.77 -15.58 11.10
N PHE A 32 16.47 -14.30 11.36
CA PHE A 32 17.25 -13.13 10.91
C PHE A 32 17.29 -12.91 9.38
N ARG A 33 16.42 -13.57 8.61
CA ARG A 33 16.28 -13.38 7.16
C ARG A 33 14.94 -12.76 6.84
N GLN A 34 14.93 -11.71 6.01
CA GLN A 34 13.69 -11.13 5.52
C GLN A 34 12.98 -12.15 4.61
N VAL A 35 11.71 -12.45 4.91
CA VAL A 35 10.91 -13.44 4.16
C VAL A 35 9.77 -12.82 3.37
N SER A 36 9.37 -11.60 3.71
CA SER A 36 8.42 -10.81 2.94
C SER A 36 9.06 -9.51 2.44
N PHE A 37 8.66 -9.09 1.24
CA PHE A 37 9.31 -8.01 0.50
C PHE A 37 8.28 -7.01 -0.04
N PRO A 38 8.68 -5.73 -0.18
CA PRO A 38 7.86 -4.76 -0.90
C PRO A 38 7.51 -5.21 -2.32
N ALA A 39 6.26 -4.99 -2.71
CA ALA A 39 5.81 -5.11 -4.08
C ALA A 39 6.38 -3.97 -4.93
N LYS A 40 7.09 -4.34 -6.00
CA LYS A 40 7.80 -3.42 -6.91
C LYS A 40 7.03 -3.23 -8.22
N GLY A 41 7.41 -2.20 -8.98
CA GLY A 41 6.92 -1.98 -10.34
C GLY A 41 5.79 -0.95 -10.48
N ASN A 42 5.45 -0.22 -9.41
CA ASN A 42 4.75 1.05 -9.57
C ASN A 42 5.74 2.18 -9.90
N GLN A 43 5.22 3.33 -10.29
CA GLN A 43 6.04 4.50 -10.55
C GLN A 43 6.57 5.11 -9.24
N ILE A 44 7.81 5.64 -9.30
CA ILE A 44 8.37 6.52 -8.28
C ILE A 44 7.60 7.84 -8.32
N PHE A 45 7.32 8.41 -7.14
CA PHE A 45 6.68 9.72 -7.05
C PHE A 45 7.53 10.74 -6.28
N ASN A 46 7.37 12.00 -6.67
CA ASN A 46 8.11 13.15 -6.22
C ASN A 46 7.17 14.27 -5.76
N CYS A 47 7.74 15.30 -5.13
CA CYS A 47 7.02 16.49 -4.73
C CYS A 47 6.31 17.15 -5.92
N GLY A 48 5.10 17.68 -5.68
CA GLY A 48 4.27 18.33 -6.71
C GLY A 48 3.34 17.38 -7.49
N GLN A 49 3.53 16.06 -7.38
CA GLN A 49 2.61 15.09 -7.99
C GLN A 49 1.36 14.86 -7.11
N ARG A 50 0.25 14.50 -7.75
CA ARG A 50 -1.00 14.13 -7.05
C ARG A 50 -1.00 12.63 -6.79
N LEU A 51 -1.02 12.26 -5.51
CA LEU A 51 -1.34 10.89 -5.10
C LEU A 51 -2.85 10.75 -4.89
N GLN A 52 -3.41 9.62 -5.31
CA GLN A 52 -4.79 9.26 -5.07
C GLN A 52 -4.87 7.79 -4.66
N ILE A 53 -5.78 7.50 -3.73
CA ILE A 53 -6.10 6.16 -3.28
C ILE A 53 -7.60 5.99 -3.42
N GLU A 54 -8.02 4.93 -4.10
CA GLU A 54 -9.40 4.49 -4.11
C GLU A 54 -9.53 3.21 -3.28
N VAL A 55 -10.51 3.20 -2.38
CA VAL A 55 -10.83 1.99 -1.60
C VAL A 55 -12.28 1.62 -1.83
N ASP A 56 -12.49 0.43 -2.38
CA ASP A 56 -13.81 -0.17 -2.55
C ASP A 56 -14.00 -1.29 -1.53
N LEU A 57 -14.67 -0.96 -0.42
CA LEU A 57 -15.01 -1.90 0.65
C LEU A 57 -16.28 -2.71 0.35
N LYS A 58 -17.01 -2.43 -0.74
CA LYS A 58 -18.24 -3.18 -1.10
C LYS A 58 -17.93 -4.45 -1.87
N LEU A 59 -16.77 -4.51 -2.52
CA LEU A 59 -16.32 -5.71 -3.23
C LEU A 59 -15.85 -6.78 -2.25
N VAL A 60 -16.02 -8.05 -2.65
CA VAL A 60 -15.50 -9.21 -1.92
C VAL A 60 -14.61 -10.00 -2.88
N PRO A 61 -13.28 -9.94 -2.73
CA PRO A 61 -12.53 -9.17 -1.73
C PRO A 61 -12.55 -7.65 -1.98
N SER A 62 -12.41 -6.86 -0.92
CA SER A 62 -12.26 -5.40 -0.99
C SER A 62 -11.03 -5.03 -1.82
N LYS A 63 -10.99 -3.82 -2.40
CA LYS A 63 -9.88 -3.39 -3.27
C LYS A 63 -9.33 -2.02 -2.85
N VAL A 64 -8.00 -1.90 -2.85
CA VAL A 64 -7.27 -0.64 -2.65
C VAL A 64 -6.37 -0.40 -3.86
N VAL A 65 -6.62 0.69 -4.58
CA VAL A 65 -5.92 1.04 -5.82
C VAL A 65 -5.25 2.40 -5.68
N PHE A 66 -4.03 2.51 -6.18
CA PHE A 66 -3.20 3.71 -6.08
C PHE A 66 -3.06 4.38 -7.43
N PHE A 67 -2.94 5.70 -7.43
CA PHE A 67 -2.78 6.51 -8.64
C PHE A 67 -1.74 7.61 -8.42
N ILE A 68 -0.97 7.92 -9.47
CA ILE A 68 -0.06 9.07 -9.54
C ILE A 68 -0.51 9.94 -10.70
N ASN A 69 -0.82 11.22 -10.44
CA ASN A 69 -1.36 12.16 -11.43
C ASN A 69 -2.59 11.64 -12.20
N GLY A 70 -3.37 10.74 -11.59
CA GLY A 70 -4.53 10.10 -12.21
C GLY A 70 -4.22 8.83 -13.01
N GLU A 71 -2.95 8.46 -13.15
CA GLU A 71 -2.53 7.18 -13.75
C GLU A 71 -2.54 6.08 -12.69
N GLN A 72 -3.26 4.99 -12.97
CA GLN A 72 -3.34 3.84 -12.07
C GLN A 72 -2.00 3.13 -11.95
N GLN A 73 -1.64 2.72 -10.74
CA GLN A 73 -0.43 1.97 -10.47
C GLN A 73 -0.64 0.46 -10.68
N LYS A 74 0.43 -0.22 -11.09
CA LYS A 74 0.45 -1.66 -11.41
C LYS A 74 -0.08 -2.53 -10.27
N ASN A 75 0.39 -2.27 -9.06
CA ASN A 75 0.10 -3.08 -7.89
C ASN A 75 -1.08 -2.50 -7.12
N TYR A 76 -2.00 -3.37 -6.73
CA TYR A 76 -3.15 -3.04 -5.89
C TYR A 76 -3.31 -4.07 -4.78
N VAL A 77 -4.01 -3.71 -3.70
CA VAL A 77 -4.23 -4.61 -2.56
C VAL A 77 -5.66 -5.11 -2.52
N THR A 78 -5.84 -6.38 -2.15
CA THR A 78 -7.15 -7.00 -1.94
C THR A 78 -7.35 -7.51 -0.52
N GLY A 79 -8.60 -7.54 -0.08
CA GLY A 79 -8.99 -8.18 1.19
C GLY A 79 -8.59 -7.39 2.44
N VAL A 80 -8.57 -6.06 2.36
CA VAL A 80 -8.39 -5.21 3.54
C VAL A 80 -9.61 -5.26 4.47
N PRO A 81 -9.42 -5.06 5.79
CA PRO A 81 -10.53 -4.99 6.75
C PRO A 81 -11.50 -3.83 6.47
N ASP A 82 -12.73 -3.97 6.95
CA ASP A 82 -13.80 -2.98 6.75
C ASP A 82 -13.55 -1.64 7.48
N ASN A 83 -12.69 -1.64 8.50
CA ASN A 83 -12.34 -0.46 9.28
C ASN A 83 -10.91 0.00 8.94
N ILE A 84 -10.82 1.07 8.15
CA ILE A 84 -9.54 1.63 7.70
C ILE A 84 -9.36 3.08 8.16
N ARG A 85 -8.12 3.52 8.18
CA ARG A 85 -7.73 4.93 8.35
C ARG A 85 -6.71 5.29 7.27
N PHE A 86 -6.85 6.48 6.71
CA PHE A 86 -5.83 7.05 5.83
C PHE A 86 -4.82 7.82 6.69
N PHE A 87 -3.54 7.65 6.40
CA PHE A 87 -2.47 8.43 7.00
C PHE A 87 -1.47 8.85 5.92
N ALA A 88 -0.77 9.95 6.16
CA ALA A 88 0.35 10.40 5.35
C ALA A 88 1.55 10.58 6.28
N PHE A 89 2.67 9.97 5.92
CA PHE A 89 3.93 10.11 6.64
C PHE A 89 4.84 11.09 5.90
N VAL A 90 5.18 12.20 6.55
CA VAL A 90 6.03 13.25 6.00
C VAL A 90 7.31 13.31 6.84
N HIS A 91 8.44 12.96 6.23
CA HIS A 91 9.71 12.80 6.95
C HIS A 91 10.66 14.00 6.81
N GLN A 92 10.73 14.62 5.63
CA GLN A 92 11.70 15.67 5.36
C GLN A 92 11.24 17.04 5.90
N ALA A 93 12.17 17.79 6.49
CA ALA A 93 11.90 19.12 7.02
C ALA A 93 11.35 20.05 5.92
N GLY A 94 10.33 20.83 6.26
CA GLY A 94 9.66 21.74 5.31
C GLY A 94 8.74 21.04 4.29
N SER A 95 8.66 19.71 4.29
CA SER A 95 7.71 18.99 3.45
C SER A 95 6.29 19.12 4.00
N ALA A 96 5.33 19.17 3.08
CA ALA A 96 3.91 19.18 3.40
C ALA A 96 3.12 18.49 2.28
N PHE A 97 1.91 18.08 2.59
CA PHE A 97 0.93 17.64 1.60
C PHE A 97 -0.36 18.43 1.80
N ARG A 98 -1.18 18.48 0.76
CA ARG A 98 -2.52 19.06 0.81
C ARG A 98 -3.53 18.05 0.29
N ILE A 99 -4.58 17.82 1.06
CA ILE A 99 -5.73 17.05 0.59
C ILE A 99 -6.47 17.92 -0.43
N THR A 100 -6.47 17.49 -1.69
CA THR A 100 -7.13 18.22 -2.78
C THR A 100 -8.54 17.72 -3.06
N ARG A 101 -8.85 16.48 -2.65
CA ARG A 101 -10.13 15.81 -2.85
C ARG A 101 -10.31 14.69 -1.81
N SER A 102 -11.47 14.62 -1.18
CA SER A 102 -11.89 13.52 -0.31
C SER A 102 -13.40 13.37 -0.44
N GLU A 103 -13.85 12.26 -1.01
CA GLU A 103 -15.26 12.04 -1.26
C GLU A 103 -15.59 10.56 -1.36
N ARG A 104 -16.88 10.25 -1.26
CA ARG A 104 -17.41 8.93 -1.57
C ARG A 104 -17.78 8.87 -3.04
N LEU A 105 -17.07 8.06 -3.81
CA LEU A 105 -17.38 7.81 -5.22
C LEU A 105 -18.62 6.91 -5.35
N ARG A 106 -19.42 7.12 -6.41
CA ARG A 106 -20.54 6.22 -6.76
C ARG A 106 -20.03 4.90 -7.34
N GLN A 107 -18.95 4.96 -8.10
CA GLN A 107 -18.26 3.85 -8.74
C GLN A 107 -16.76 4.13 -8.72
N SER A 108 -15.95 3.09 -8.52
CA SER A 108 -14.49 3.21 -8.64
C SER A 108 -14.08 3.57 -10.07
N SER A 109 -13.05 4.40 -10.21
CA SER A 109 -12.43 4.70 -11.50
C SER A 109 -11.35 3.69 -11.90
N ALA A 110 -11.00 2.77 -11.00
CA ALA A 110 -9.98 1.76 -11.23
C ALA A 110 -10.35 0.80 -12.38
N ARG A 111 -9.36 0.49 -13.22
CA ARG A 111 -9.44 -0.45 -14.32
C ARG A 111 -8.38 -1.53 -14.09
N ILE A 112 -8.81 -2.68 -13.59
CA ILE A 112 -7.91 -3.83 -13.41
C ILE A 112 -7.85 -4.59 -14.73
N ASP A 113 -6.63 -4.76 -15.24
CA ASP A 113 -6.34 -5.42 -16.51
C ASP A 113 -5.29 -6.55 -16.33
N ALA A 114 -4.78 -7.08 -17.44
CA ALA A 114 -3.81 -8.18 -17.44
C ALA A 114 -2.44 -7.79 -16.86
N ASP A 115 -2.08 -6.51 -16.87
CA ASP A 115 -0.80 -6.01 -16.35
C ASP A 115 -0.87 -5.68 -14.85
N SER A 116 -2.09 -5.60 -14.31
CA SER A 116 -2.36 -5.30 -12.90
C SER A 116 -2.04 -6.50 -12.00
N VAL A 117 -1.34 -6.26 -10.88
CA VAL A 117 -0.94 -7.30 -9.92
C VAL A 117 -1.64 -7.10 -8.58
N ALA A 118 -2.40 -8.10 -8.16
CA ALA A 118 -3.09 -8.14 -6.88
C ALA A 118 -2.18 -8.66 -5.77
N TRP A 119 -2.14 -7.97 -4.65
CA TRP A 119 -1.47 -8.42 -3.44
C TRP A 119 -2.50 -8.57 -2.32
N LYS A 120 -2.55 -9.72 -1.67
CA LYS A 120 -3.54 -9.96 -0.61
C LYS A 120 -3.05 -9.41 0.72
N TRP A 121 -3.89 -8.67 1.42
CA TRP A 121 -3.61 -8.20 2.77
C TRP A 121 -3.53 -9.39 3.75
N GLY A 122 -2.63 -9.29 4.72
CA GLY A 122 -2.35 -10.31 5.72
C GLY A 122 -1.42 -11.43 5.24
N GLU A 123 -0.90 -11.37 4.01
CA GLU A 123 0.00 -12.39 3.46
C GLU A 123 1.43 -11.88 3.31
N ASN A 124 2.38 -12.81 3.42
CA ASN A 124 3.78 -12.59 3.10
C ASN A 124 3.95 -12.38 1.60
N TRP A 125 4.19 -11.13 1.21
CA TRP A 125 4.45 -10.79 -0.18
C TRP A 125 5.84 -11.25 -0.58
N LYS A 126 5.90 -12.18 -1.53
CA LYS A 126 7.16 -12.67 -2.07
C LYS A 126 7.44 -12.04 -3.42
N LYS A 127 8.72 -11.87 -3.72
CA LYS A 127 9.18 -11.44 -5.04
C LYS A 127 8.94 -12.61 -6.00
N ASN A 128 8.14 -12.39 -7.05
CA ASN A 128 8.14 -13.26 -8.23
C ASN A 128 9.42 -13.08 -9.03
#